data_AF-A0A6C0ET93-F1
#
_entry.id   AF-A0A6C0ET93-F1
#
_cell.length_a   1.000
_cell.length_b   1.000
_cell.length_c   1.000
_cell.angle_alpha   90.00
_cell.angle_beta   90.00
_cell.angle_gamma   90.00
#
_symmetry.space_group_name_H-M   'P 1'
#
loop_
_entity.id
_entity.type
_entity.pdbx_description
1 polymer ?
#
loop_
_entity_poly.entity_id
_entity_poly.type
_entity_poly.pdbx_seq_one_letter_code
_entity_poly.pdbx_strand_id
1 'polypeptide(L)'
;MSKIDIVELIEQNPITKLNGDYHNKLITKIKETFNDTQQQMFVASFYCYLNCDKKNDFIIDLDNVWKWLGFNQKVKAKILLENHFILNKDYTKSLSHTGKQTTHTKGGQNKELFMLNIDTFKKFCLKAGTKKADEVHEYYIKLEETLHQVIQEESNELKLQLENYKNQQVNLQNQIVTNEKDKLVIREKTILQQFPNNTQCVYYGIIDNVSNQNEKLIKFGNSNNLKNRVYKHKDTYSNFYLVNAFKVDNKLQIENAIKDNKFFNERIRNITLKNKKYIELLCIDNVTFSELDKIIKEIITSIEYSPENYIKILQENTYLKKKLEIKNENNNTNDLILLQSENTRLKVQNIKLMKKISAFKNNPNYHLIIESIQKEDIENYIDTTNQLKQKMYSCNILNKNKEGKYFCNDIVYDSLIGSREDVWNCKAYKTSGGLIKEDFILNHKGKIVSKKKSISEYTIDRFKLHGINTTTQ
;
A
#
# COMPACT_ATOMS: atom_id res chain seq x y z
N MET A 1 -27.75 22.21 64.22
CA MET A 1 -26.62 21.34 64.63
C MET A 1 -26.62 21.26 66.15
N SER A 2 -26.65 20.04 66.69
CA SER A 2 -26.62 19.78 68.13
C SER A 2 -25.28 20.22 68.72
N LYS A 3 -25.30 20.84 69.90
CA LYS A 3 -24.12 21.18 70.69
C LYS A 3 -23.29 19.91 70.93
N ILE A 4 -22.02 19.90 70.52
CA ILE A 4 -21.11 18.76 70.73
C ILE A 4 -20.24 19.08 71.94
N ASP A 5 -20.33 18.26 72.98
CA ASP A 5 -19.42 18.36 74.12
C ASP A 5 -18.12 17.64 73.81
N ILE A 6 -17.11 18.42 73.40
CA ILE A 6 -15.80 17.88 73.02
C ILE A 6 -15.11 17.17 74.19
N VAL A 7 -15.37 17.60 75.44
CA VAL A 7 -14.78 16.98 76.63
C VAL A 7 -15.42 15.62 76.87
N GLU A 8 -16.75 15.54 76.75
CA GLU A 8 -17.48 14.28 76.84
C GLU A 8 -17.07 13.29 75.73
N LEU A 9 -16.89 13.77 74.51
CA LEU A 9 -16.43 12.96 73.37
C LEU A 9 -14.99 12.43 73.59
N ILE A 10 -14.13 13.17 74.26
CA ILE A 10 -12.79 12.69 74.63
C ILE A 10 -12.92 11.63 75.74
N GLU A 11 -13.67 11.91 76.80
CA GLU A 11 -13.71 11.04 78.00
C GLU A 11 -14.50 9.73 77.80
N GLN A 12 -15.51 9.68 76.92
CA GLN A 12 -16.44 8.55 76.80
C GLN A 12 -16.17 7.57 75.64
N ASN A 13 -15.16 7.77 74.79
CA ASN A 13 -14.94 6.90 73.62
C ASN A 13 -14.04 5.69 73.93
N PRO A 14 -14.54 4.44 73.83
CA PRO A 14 -13.72 3.25 73.90
C PRO A 14 -12.99 3.03 72.56
N ILE A 15 -11.65 3.10 72.62
CA ILE A 15 -10.69 2.83 71.52
C ILE A 15 -10.87 1.45 70.86
N THR A 16 -11.67 0.56 71.48
CA THR A 16 -11.80 -0.87 71.12
C THR A 16 -12.65 -1.17 69.88
N LYS A 17 -13.16 -0.17 69.13
CA LYS A 17 -14.02 -0.39 67.95
C LYS A 17 -13.39 -0.10 66.58
N LEU A 18 -12.10 0.22 66.49
CA LEU A 18 -11.38 0.32 65.21
C LEU A 18 -10.75 -1.02 64.82
N ASN A 19 -11.58 -2.04 64.59
CA ASN A 19 -11.17 -3.35 64.07
C ASN A 19 -11.92 -3.67 62.77
N GLY A 20 -11.16 -3.87 61.69
CA GLY A 20 -11.63 -4.30 60.38
C GLY A 20 -10.63 -3.96 59.27
N ASP A 21 -9.77 -4.93 58.93
CA ASP A 21 -8.97 -5.15 57.70
C ASP A 21 -8.25 -4.02 56.95
N TYR A 22 -8.36 -2.75 57.34
CA TYR A 22 -7.56 -1.64 56.81
C TYR A 22 -6.57 -1.16 57.86
N HIS A 23 -5.43 -1.83 57.92
CA HIS A 23 -4.27 -1.37 58.69
C HIS A 23 -3.63 -0.16 58.00
N ASN A 24 -4.06 1.05 58.36
CA ASN A 24 -3.22 2.24 58.16
C ASN A 24 -2.10 2.20 59.20
N LYS A 25 -0.83 2.22 58.75
CA LYS A 25 0.36 2.24 59.63
C LYS A 25 0.28 3.31 60.72
N LEU A 26 -0.35 4.43 60.41
CA LEU A 26 -0.67 5.49 61.35
C LEU A 26 -1.53 5.02 62.53
N ILE A 27 -2.59 4.26 62.28
CA ILE A 27 -3.48 3.75 63.35
C ILE A 27 -2.74 2.76 64.24
N THR A 28 -1.91 1.89 63.66
CA THR A 28 -1.06 0.97 64.44
C THR A 28 -0.08 1.72 65.33
N LYS A 29 0.68 2.68 64.77
CA LYS A 29 1.61 3.51 65.57
C LYS A 29 0.90 4.34 66.63
N ILE A 30 -0.30 4.87 66.34
CA ILE A 30 -1.10 5.58 67.35
C ILE A 30 -1.48 4.64 68.50
N LYS A 31 -1.98 3.44 68.20
CA LYS A 31 -2.35 2.43 69.22
C LYS A 31 -1.15 2.03 70.10
N GLU A 32 0.04 1.92 69.53
CA GLU A 32 1.25 1.48 70.24
C GLU A 32 1.94 2.61 71.02
N THR A 33 1.91 3.83 70.49
CA THR A 33 2.74 4.93 71.02
C THR A 33 1.95 5.87 71.93
N PHE A 34 0.63 6.04 71.75
CA PHE A 34 -0.19 7.03 72.44
C PHE A 34 -0.87 6.39 73.65
N ASN A 35 -0.99 7.12 74.76
CA ASN A 35 -1.78 6.65 75.91
C ASN A 35 -3.29 6.77 75.64
N ASP A 36 -4.13 6.15 76.46
CA ASP A 36 -5.58 6.12 76.25
C ASP A 36 -6.21 7.50 76.09
N THR A 37 -5.78 8.48 76.90
CA THR A 37 -6.28 9.86 76.82
C THR A 37 -5.89 10.52 75.49
N GLN A 38 -4.66 10.32 75.04
CA GLN A 38 -4.14 10.83 73.78
C GLN A 38 -4.82 10.16 72.57
N GLN A 39 -5.11 8.86 72.65
CA GLN A 39 -5.86 8.14 71.62
C GLN A 39 -7.32 8.64 71.55
N GLN A 40 -7.96 8.88 72.70
CA GLN A 40 -9.27 9.52 72.77
C GLN A 40 -9.28 10.93 72.16
N MET A 41 -8.26 11.74 72.46
CA MET A 41 -8.06 13.06 71.84
C MET A 41 -7.94 12.95 70.32
N PHE A 42 -7.22 11.93 69.82
CA PHE A 42 -7.13 11.67 68.38
C PHE A 42 -8.49 11.34 67.77
N VAL A 43 -9.25 10.42 68.37
CA VAL A 43 -10.58 10.02 67.88
C VAL A 43 -11.55 11.21 67.88
N ALA A 44 -11.58 11.99 68.95
CA ALA A 44 -12.44 13.18 69.05
C ALA A 44 -12.05 14.25 68.03
N SER A 45 -10.75 14.52 67.87
CA SER A 45 -10.21 15.45 66.87
C SER A 45 -10.53 15.00 65.45
N PHE A 46 -10.39 13.70 65.16
CA PHE A 46 -10.70 13.10 63.86
C PHE A 46 -12.20 13.12 63.56
N TYR A 47 -13.05 12.83 64.55
CA TYR A 47 -14.50 12.94 64.42
C TYR A 47 -14.92 14.38 64.11
N CYS A 48 -14.34 15.37 64.81
CA CYS A 48 -14.59 16.78 64.53
C CYS A 48 -14.10 17.18 63.13
N TYR A 49 -12.97 16.63 62.68
CA TYR A 49 -12.46 16.88 61.34
C TYR A 49 -13.40 16.36 60.23
N LEU A 50 -14.03 15.20 60.43
CA LEU A 50 -14.94 14.61 59.45
C LEU A 50 -16.32 15.28 59.42
N ASN A 51 -16.84 15.69 60.58
CA ASN A 51 -18.25 16.05 60.74
C ASN A 51 -18.52 17.54 60.94
N CYS A 52 -17.48 18.37 61.10
CA CYS A 52 -17.63 19.78 61.42
C CYS A 52 -16.74 20.67 60.54
N ASP A 53 -17.21 21.87 60.21
CA ASP A 53 -16.41 22.92 59.58
C ASP A 53 -15.53 23.60 60.62
N LYS A 54 -14.21 23.66 60.36
CA LYS A 54 -13.21 24.17 61.30
C LYS A 54 -13.42 25.64 61.70
N LYS A 55 -13.98 26.45 60.80
CA LYS A 55 -14.07 27.92 60.94
C LYS A 55 -15.50 28.41 61.14
N ASN A 56 -16.46 27.76 60.48
CA ASN A 56 -17.84 28.23 60.44
C ASN A 56 -18.69 27.64 61.57
N ASP A 57 -18.32 26.49 62.14
CA ASP A 57 -19.11 25.81 63.16
C ASP A 57 -18.65 26.18 64.58
N PHE A 58 -19.48 26.92 65.31
CA PHE A 58 -19.27 27.30 66.72
C PHE A 58 -19.86 26.25 67.67
N ILE A 59 -19.21 25.08 67.76
CA ILE A 59 -19.74 23.90 68.48
C ILE A 59 -19.16 23.72 69.89
N ILE A 60 -18.06 24.40 70.23
CA ILE A 60 -17.32 24.15 71.47
C ILE A 60 -17.72 25.18 72.54
N ASP A 61 -18.32 24.73 73.64
CA ASP A 61 -18.68 25.61 74.76
C ASP A 61 -17.49 25.87 75.68
N LEU A 62 -17.17 27.16 75.89
CA LEU A 62 -16.13 27.57 76.83
C LEU A 62 -16.36 27.02 78.24
N ASP A 63 -17.62 26.90 78.69
CA ASP A 63 -17.98 26.41 80.03
C ASP A 63 -17.45 25.01 80.32
N ASN A 64 -17.36 24.16 79.28
CA ASN A 64 -16.82 22.81 79.39
C ASN A 64 -15.29 22.82 79.29
N VAL A 65 -14.74 23.73 78.48
CA VAL A 65 -13.31 23.80 78.16
C VAL A 65 -12.46 24.42 79.28
N TRP A 66 -12.91 25.51 79.91
CA TRP A 66 -12.03 26.27 80.83
C TRP A 66 -11.63 25.46 82.08
N LYS A 67 -12.55 24.62 82.58
CA LYS A 67 -12.27 23.73 83.72
C LYS A 67 -11.31 22.62 83.31
N TRP A 68 -11.58 21.99 82.17
CA TRP A 68 -10.76 20.91 81.63
C TRP A 68 -9.33 21.39 81.36
N LEU A 69 -9.15 22.59 80.80
CA LEU A 69 -7.84 23.21 80.60
C LEU A 69 -7.14 23.63 81.90
N GLY A 70 -7.79 23.56 83.07
CA GLY A 70 -7.15 23.85 84.35
C GLY A 70 -7.03 25.34 84.70
N PHE A 71 -7.93 26.19 84.19
CA PHE A 71 -8.02 27.58 84.66
C PHE A 71 -8.61 27.64 86.08
N ASN A 72 -8.00 28.41 86.98
CA ASN A 72 -8.51 28.59 88.35
C ASN A 72 -9.89 29.28 88.41
N GLN A 73 -10.20 30.15 87.44
CA GLN A 73 -11.45 30.91 87.37
C GLN A 73 -11.86 31.12 85.91
N LYS A 74 -13.16 30.98 85.61
CA LYS A 74 -13.73 31.24 84.27
C LYS A 74 -13.37 32.63 83.72
N VAL A 75 -13.27 33.63 84.61
CA VAL A 75 -12.93 35.02 84.24
C VAL A 75 -11.57 35.09 83.54
N LYS A 76 -10.58 34.30 83.97
CA LYS A 76 -9.25 34.28 83.32
C LYS A 76 -9.30 33.71 81.90
N ALA A 77 -10.08 32.65 81.69
CA ALA A 77 -10.31 32.06 80.37
C ALA A 77 -11.06 33.03 79.44
N LYS A 78 -12.05 33.77 79.97
CA LYS A 78 -12.78 34.80 79.23
C LYS A 78 -11.87 35.96 78.81
N ILE A 79 -11.07 36.50 79.74
CA ILE A 79 -10.11 37.58 79.43
C ILE A 79 -9.15 37.13 78.33
N LEU A 80 -8.65 35.89 78.41
CA LEU A 80 -7.76 35.34 77.39
C LEU A 80 -8.44 35.23 76.03
N LEU A 81 -9.71 34.79 76.01
CA LEU A 81 -10.52 34.70 74.79
C LEU A 81 -10.76 36.08 74.16
N GLU A 82 -11.23 37.05 74.95
CA GLU A 82 -11.54 38.41 74.47
C GLU A 82 -10.29 39.19 74.02
N ASN A 83 -9.13 38.94 74.63
CA ASN A 83 -7.88 39.63 74.28
C ASN A 83 -7.22 39.10 72.99
N HIS A 84 -7.44 37.84 72.62
CA HIS A 84 -6.69 37.18 71.54
C HIS A 84 -7.53 36.74 70.34
N PHE A 85 -8.86 36.81 70.45
CA PHE A 85 -9.80 36.29 69.45
C PHE A 85 -10.91 37.30 69.14
N ILE A 86 -11.47 37.21 67.93
CA ILE A 86 -12.43 38.17 67.39
C ILE A 86 -13.86 37.63 67.55
N LEU A 87 -14.73 38.45 68.16
CA LEU A 87 -16.16 38.15 68.30
C LEU A 87 -16.84 37.99 66.93
N ASN A 88 -17.73 37.00 66.80
CA ASN A 88 -18.46 36.60 65.59
C ASN A 88 -17.60 36.07 64.44
N LYS A 89 -16.29 35.87 64.67
CA LYS A 89 -15.38 35.21 63.73
C LYS A 89 -14.74 33.97 64.35
N ASP A 90 -14.17 34.13 65.55
CA ASP A 90 -13.46 33.07 66.26
C ASP A 90 -14.36 32.44 67.34
N TYR A 91 -15.23 33.25 67.96
CA TYR A 91 -16.24 32.78 68.90
C TYR A 91 -17.52 33.62 68.83
N THR A 92 -18.64 33.07 69.28
CA THR A 92 -19.91 33.79 69.45
C THR A 92 -20.23 33.97 70.93
N LYS A 93 -20.87 35.10 71.26
CA LYS A 93 -21.30 35.44 72.63
C LYS A 93 -22.81 35.61 72.65
N SER A 94 -23.50 34.76 73.40
CA SER A 94 -24.95 34.80 73.56
C SER A 94 -25.33 34.98 75.02
N LEU A 95 -26.26 35.90 75.30
CA LEU A 95 -26.89 36.02 76.61
C LEU A 95 -28.03 35.00 76.70
N SER A 96 -27.98 34.10 77.68
CA SER A 96 -29.07 33.16 77.92
C SER A 96 -30.33 33.95 78.30
N HIS A 97 -31.33 33.98 77.42
CA HIS A 97 -32.61 34.62 77.70
C HIS A 97 -33.42 33.73 78.65
N THR A 98 -33.59 34.21 79.89
CA THR A 98 -34.75 33.98 80.77
C THR A 98 -35.47 32.63 80.66
N GLY A 99 -34.99 31.64 81.40
CA GLY A 99 -35.78 30.47 81.81
C GLY A 99 -35.53 30.21 83.29
N LYS A 100 -36.41 30.72 84.17
CA LYS A 100 -36.36 30.72 85.64
C LYS A 100 -35.63 31.92 86.30
N GLN A 101 -36.21 33.11 86.20
CA GLN A 101 -36.08 34.08 87.30
C GLN A 101 -37.23 33.82 88.27
N THR A 102 -36.92 33.33 89.47
CA THR A 102 -37.90 33.31 90.56
C THR A 102 -38.13 34.75 91.02
N THR A 103 -39.39 35.13 91.22
CA THR A 103 -39.84 36.50 91.52
C THR A 103 -39.42 37.04 92.89
N HIS A 104 -38.46 36.41 93.57
CA HIS A 104 -38.00 36.80 94.90
C HIS A 104 -36.48 37.01 94.96
N THR A 105 -36.09 38.29 94.97
CA THR A 105 -34.88 38.90 95.55
C THR A 105 -33.56 38.09 95.59
N LYS A 106 -32.64 38.40 94.66
CA LYS A 106 -31.29 38.99 94.86
C LYS A 106 -30.39 38.75 93.63
N GLY A 107 -29.69 39.80 93.19
CA GLY A 107 -28.87 39.94 91.97
C GLY A 107 -28.19 38.69 91.41
N GLY A 108 -28.74 38.17 90.30
CA GLY A 108 -28.08 37.21 89.41
C GLY A 108 -27.72 37.88 88.09
N GLN A 109 -26.45 37.85 87.70
CA GLN A 109 -26.03 38.30 86.37
C GLN A 109 -26.50 37.29 85.30
N ASN A 110 -26.91 37.78 84.13
CA ASN A 110 -27.30 36.92 83.01
C ASN A 110 -26.15 35.96 82.64
N LYS A 111 -26.45 34.66 82.48
CA LYS A 111 -25.44 33.68 82.06
C LYS A 111 -24.99 33.96 80.63
N GLU A 112 -23.71 34.32 80.47
CA GLU A 112 -23.04 34.45 79.18
C GLU A 112 -22.57 33.08 78.67
N LEU A 113 -22.98 32.73 77.44
CA LEU A 113 -22.55 31.54 76.70
C LEU A 113 -21.52 31.96 75.63
N PHE A 114 -20.35 31.32 75.65
CA PHE A 114 -19.28 31.55 74.68
C PHE A 114 -19.07 30.27 73.89
N MET A 115 -19.37 30.31 72.59
CA MET A 115 -19.20 29.16 71.69
C MET A 115 -18.04 29.42 70.73
N LEU A 116 -17.04 28.55 70.75
CA LEU A 116 -15.82 28.63 69.95
C LEU A 116 -15.94 27.73 68.73
N ASN A 117 -15.32 28.12 67.62
CA ASN A 117 -15.06 27.18 66.53
C ASN A 117 -13.82 26.30 66.83
N ILE A 118 -13.64 25.25 66.03
CA ILE A 118 -12.60 24.23 66.27
C ILE A 118 -11.19 24.84 66.17
N ASP A 119 -10.95 25.69 65.17
CA ASP A 119 -9.64 26.36 65.00
C ASP A 119 -9.33 27.28 66.19
N THR A 120 -10.34 27.97 66.72
CA THR A 120 -10.23 28.86 67.87
C THR A 120 -9.95 28.08 69.13
N PHE A 121 -10.62 26.95 69.36
CA PHE A 121 -10.32 26.06 70.49
C PHE A 121 -8.86 25.60 70.48
N LYS A 122 -8.34 25.14 69.32
CA LYS A 122 -6.94 24.72 69.21
C LYS A 122 -5.97 25.86 69.52
N LYS A 123 -6.20 27.05 68.96
CA LYS A 123 -5.40 28.25 69.25
C LYS A 123 -5.56 28.73 70.69
N PHE A 124 -6.71 28.50 71.31
CA PHE A 124 -6.98 28.85 72.69
C PHE A 124 -6.16 27.95 73.63
N CYS A 125 -6.10 26.64 73.38
CA CYS A 125 -5.19 25.73 74.07
C CYS A 125 -3.73 26.21 73.95
N LEU A 126 -3.28 26.58 72.73
CA LEU A 126 -1.93 27.14 72.49
C LEU A 126 -1.58 28.37 73.33
N LYS A 127 -2.57 29.17 73.73
CA LYS A 127 -2.37 30.41 74.48
C LYS A 127 -2.66 30.29 75.97
N ALA A 128 -3.32 29.22 76.41
CA ALA A 128 -3.87 29.10 77.76
C ALA A 128 -2.81 29.11 78.87
N GLY A 129 -1.59 28.62 78.60
CA GLY A 129 -0.46 28.64 79.55
C GLY A 129 -0.73 27.83 80.82
N THR A 130 -1.55 26.79 80.74
CA THR A 130 -1.89 25.89 81.85
C THR A 130 -1.19 24.55 81.68
N LYS A 131 -1.02 23.78 82.77
CA LYS A 131 -0.40 22.45 82.71
C LYS A 131 -1.11 21.51 81.71
N LYS A 132 -2.45 21.57 81.67
CA LYS A 132 -3.22 20.77 80.71
C LYS A 132 -3.00 21.22 79.27
N ALA A 133 -2.84 22.52 79.03
CA ALA A 133 -2.49 23.01 77.70
C ALA A 133 -1.12 22.48 77.25
N ASP A 134 -0.14 22.43 78.16
CA ASP A 134 1.18 21.85 77.86
C ASP A 134 1.08 20.36 77.49
N GLU A 135 0.27 19.56 78.21
CA GLU A 135 -0.01 18.15 77.84
C GLU A 135 -0.65 18.03 76.44
N VAL A 136 -1.55 18.96 76.08
CA VAL A 136 -2.17 19.02 74.76
C VAL A 136 -1.13 19.37 73.69
N HIS A 137 -0.14 20.20 73.99
CA HIS A 137 0.95 20.53 73.08
C HIS A 137 1.86 19.34 72.82
N GLU A 138 2.28 18.64 73.88
CA GLU A 138 3.07 17.41 73.77
C GLU A 138 2.35 16.36 72.92
N TYR A 139 1.03 16.23 73.09
CA TYR A 139 0.20 15.38 72.24
C TYR A 139 0.29 15.76 70.75
N TYR A 140 0.18 17.04 70.41
CA TYR A 140 0.26 17.49 69.01
C TYR A 140 1.65 17.30 68.40
N ILE A 141 2.72 17.55 69.17
CA ILE A 141 4.11 17.30 68.72
C ILE A 141 4.29 15.82 68.41
N LYS A 142 3.86 14.95 69.34
CA LYS A 142 3.95 13.49 69.17
C LYS A 142 3.14 13.00 67.97
N LEU A 143 1.97 13.59 67.72
CA LEU A 143 1.14 13.29 66.55
C LEU A 143 1.84 13.68 65.25
N GLU A 144 2.45 14.86 65.20
CA GLU A 144 3.22 15.33 64.05
C GLU A 144 4.43 14.42 63.76
N GLU A 145 5.21 14.07 64.78
CA GLU A 145 6.34 13.14 64.63
C GLU A 145 5.89 11.77 64.09
N THR A 146 4.79 11.24 64.63
CA THR A 146 4.23 9.96 64.19
C THR A 146 3.75 10.04 62.74
N LEU A 147 3.09 11.14 62.35
CA LEU A 147 2.67 11.39 60.97
C LEU A 147 3.86 11.44 60.01
N HIS A 148 4.92 12.19 60.36
CA HIS A 148 6.13 12.26 59.55
C HIS A 148 6.80 10.90 59.37
N GLN A 149 6.89 10.09 60.42
CA GLN A 149 7.44 8.74 60.34
C GLN A 149 6.62 7.87 59.37
N VAL A 150 5.28 7.88 59.47
CA VAL A 150 4.42 7.10 58.57
C VAL A 150 4.59 7.54 57.13
N ILE A 151 4.57 8.85 56.87
CA ILE A 151 4.75 9.40 55.53
C ILE A 151 6.09 8.96 54.93
N GLN A 152 7.17 8.98 55.72
CA GLN A 152 8.49 8.55 55.27
C GLN A 152 8.54 7.05 54.99
N GLU A 153 7.97 6.22 55.87
CA GLU A 153 7.88 4.76 55.68
C GLU A 153 7.08 4.40 54.42
N GLU A 154 5.90 4.99 54.23
CA GLU A 154 5.05 4.75 53.05
C GLU A 154 5.73 5.23 51.76
N SER A 155 6.40 6.38 51.80
CA SER A 155 7.15 6.89 50.65
C SER A 155 8.32 5.98 50.25
N ASN A 156 9.05 5.45 51.23
CA ASN A 156 10.17 4.54 50.99
C ASN A 156 9.69 3.20 50.41
N GLU A 157 8.61 2.64 50.94
CA GLU A 157 8.01 1.42 50.39
C GLU A 157 7.50 1.61 48.97
N LEU A 158 6.81 2.72 48.70
CA LEU A 158 6.34 3.03 47.35
C LEU A 158 7.51 3.15 46.37
N LYS A 159 8.60 3.81 46.77
CA LYS A 159 9.82 3.91 45.96
C LYS A 159 10.41 2.54 45.64
N LEU A 160 10.48 1.65 46.63
CA LEU A 160 10.98 0.28 46.45
C LEU A 160 10.08 -0.54 45.51
N GLN A 161 8.76 -0.43 45.64
CA GLN A 161 7.81 -1.08 44.73
C GLN A 161 7.98 -0.62 43.27
N LEU A 162 8.15 0.69 43.07
CA LEU A 162 8.37 1.26 41.73
C LEU A 162 9.70 0.78 41.11
N GLU A 163 10.76 0.68 41.90
CA GLU A 163 12.05 0.18 41.44
C GLU A 163 11.97 -1.30 41.03
N ASN A 164 11.31 -2.13 41.86
CA ASN A 164 11.07 -3.53 41.53
C ASN A 164 10.26 -3.70 40.23
N TYR A 165 9.22 -2.89 40.04
CA TYR A 165 8.41 -2.91 38.82
C TYR A 165 9.23 -2.55 37.57
N LYS A 166 10.10 -1.54 37.67
CA LYS A 166 11.02 -1.16 36.57
C LYS A 166 12.00 -2.29 36.24
N ASN A 167 12.60 -2.91 37.25
CA ASN A 167 13.53 -4.02 37.04
C ASN A 167 12.84 -5.24 36.40
N GLN A 168 11.60 -5.53 36.81
CA GLN A 168 10.80 -6.59 36.19
C GLN A 168 10.49 -6.30 34.72
N GLN A 169 10.11 -5.06 34.39
CA GLN A 169 9.86 -4.61 33.01
C GLN A 169 11.12 -4.78 32.12
N VAL A 170 12.29 -4.37 32.62
CA VAL A 170 13.57 -4.55 31.89
C VAL A 170 13.88 -6.03 31.66
N ASN A 171 13.69 -6.87 32.67
CA ASN A 171 13.92 -8.31 32.55
C ASN A 171 12.97 -8.96 31.53
N LEU A 172 11.69 -8.60 31.54
CA LEU A 172 10.70 -9.06 30.57
C LEU A 172 11.09 -8.63 29.13
N GLN A 173 11.50 -7.38 28.94
CA GLN A 173 11.95 -6.90 27.63
C GLN A 173 13.19 -7.65 27.14
N ASN A 174 14.17 -7.87 28.01
CA ASN A 174 15.36 -8.65 27.68
C ASN A 174 15.01 -10.10 27.29
N GLN A 175 14.10 -10.74 28.02
CA GLN A 175 13.60 -12.08 27.71
C GLN A 175 12.89 -12.15 26.35
N ILE A 176 12.07 -11.14 26.01
CA ILE A 176 11.41 -11.07 24.70
C ILE A 176 12.46 -10.97 23.59
N VAL A 177 13.44 -10.08 23.73
CA VAL A 177 14.52 -9.90 22.74
C VAL A 177 15.35 -11.16 22.57
N THR A 178 15.68 -11.88 23.65
CA THR A 178 16.41 -13.15 23.56
C THR A 178 15.58 -14.24 22.88
N ASN A 179 14.29 -14.35 23.24
CA ASN A 179 13.39 -15.34 22.64
C ASN A 179 13.19 -15.10 21.13
N GLU A 180 13.09 -13.84 20.69
CA GLU A 180 12.99 -13.50 19.26
C GLU A 180 14.26 -13.86 18.50
N LYS A 181 15.44 -13.57 19.07
CA LYS A 181 16.73 -13.98 18.49
C LYS A 181 16.85 -15.50 18.40
N ASP A 182 16.49 -16.22 19.45
CA ASP A 182 16.52 -17.69 19.46
C ASP A 182 15.58 -18.27 18.41
N LYS A 183 14.38 -17.70 18.24
CA LYS A 183 13.43 -18.08 17.18
C LYS A 183 14.02 -17.90 15.78
N LEU A 184 14.72 -16.79 15.52
CA LEU A 184 15.41 -16.56 14.25
C LEU A 184 16.54 -17.58 14.01
N VAL A 185 17.33 -17.88 15.04
CA VAL A 185 18.42 -18.87 14.97
C VAL A 185 17.89 -20.28 14.74
N ILE A 186 16.82 -20.68 15.42
CA ILE A 186 16.17 -21.98 15.22
C ILE A 186 15.62 -22.08 13.80
N ARG A 187 14.90 -21.05 13.34
CA ARG A 187 14.36 -20.98 11.98
C ARG A 187 15.46 -21.13 10.93
N GLU A 188 16.56 -20.39 11.07
CA GLU A 188 17.71 -20.51 10.17
C GLU A 188 18.26 -21.94 10.15
N LYS A 189 18.47 -22.57 11.33
CA LYS A 189 18.95 -23.95 11.41
C LYS A 189 18.00 -24.92 10.71
N THR A 190 16.69 -24.78 10.90
CA THR A 190 15.67 -25.61 10.23
C THR A 190 15.72 -25.43 8.72
N ILE A 191 15.82 -24.20 8.22
CA ILE A 191 15.94 -23.95 6.77
C ILE A 191 17.23 -24.59 6.26
N LEU A 192 18.38 -24.37 6.91
CA LEU A 192 19.64 -24.98 6.47
C LEU A 192 19.60 -26.51 6.41
N GLN A 193 18.84 -27.18 7.29
CA GLN A 193 18.64 -28.63 7.25
C GLN A 193 17.79 -29.09 6.03
N GLN A 194 16.83 -28.28 5.59
CA GLN A 194 15.98 -28.58 4.43
C GLN A 194 16.71 -28.42 3.08
N PHE A 195 17.86 -27.73 3.05
CA PHE A 195 18.61 -27.42 1.83
C PHE A 195 19.99 -28.09 1.85
N PRO A 196 20.10 -29.39 1.46
CA PRO A 196 21.37 -30.10 1.39
C PRO A 196 22.30 -29.53 0.31
N ASN A 197 23.56 -29.94 0.36
CA ASN A 197 24.57 -29.51 -0.62
C ASN A 197 24.12 -29.80 -2.06
N ASN A 198 24.45 -28.89 -2.97
CA ASN A 198 24.08 -28.93 -4.39
C ASN A 198 22.57 -28.73 -4.67
N THR A 199 21.81 -28.23 -3.70
CA THR A 199 20.42 -27.81 -3.92
C THR A 199 20.38 -26.38 -4.46
N GLN A 200 19.82 -26.20 -5.64
CA GLN A 200 19.56 -24.88 -6.20
C GLN A 200 18.44 -24.18 -5.43
N CYS A 201 18.71 -22.96 -4.97
CA CYS A 201 17.74 -22.18 -4.20
C CYS A 201 17.88 -20.69 -4.43
N VAL A 202 16.77 -19.99 -4.21
CA VAL A 202 16.73 -18.53 -4.00
C VAL A 202 16.40 -18.29 -2.53
N TYR A 203 17.10 -17.37 -1.89
CA TYR A 203 16.92 -17.07 -0.47
C TYR A 203 16.87 -15.58 -0.24
N TYR A 204 16.34 -15.21 0.92
CA TYR A 204 16.51 -13.87 1.47
C TYR A 204 16.67 -13.89 2.99
N GLY A 205 17.37 -12.89 3.52
CA GLY A 205 17.67 -12.75 4.94
C GLY A 205 17.68 -11.29 5.39
N ILE A 206 17.48 -11.07 6.68
CA ILE A 206 17.52 -9.74 7.31
C ILE A 206 18.98 -9.37 7.59
N ILE A 207 19.27 -8.08 7.48
CA ILE A 207 20.53 -7.48 7.91
C ILE A 207 20.24 -6.23 8.74
N ASP A 208 21.11 -5.94 9.70
CA ASP A 208 21.01 -4.71 10.52
C ASP A 208 21.59 -3.48 9.81
N ASN A 209 22.27 -3.68 8.67
CA ASN A 209 22.75 -2.57 7.85
C ASN A 209 21.56 -1.81 7.25
N VAL A 210 21.63 -0.48 7.33
CA VAL A 210 20.60 0.42 6.81
C VAL A 210 21.01 1.05 5.48
N SER A 211 20.02 1.51 4.72
CA SER A 211 20.21 2.32 3.51
C SER A 211 20.81 3.69 3.84
N ASN A 212 21.26 4.44 2.83
CA ASN A 212 21.67 5.84 2.99
C ASN A 212 20.53 6.72 3.56
N GLN A 213 19.28 6.30 3.37
CA GLN A 213 18.07 6.95 3.89
C GLN A 213 17.59 6.35 5.23
N ASN A 214 18.40 5.53 5.89
CA ASN A 214 18.08 4.83 7.14
C ASN A 214 16.90 3.83 7.04
N GLU A 215 16.61 3.33 5.84
CA GLU A 215 15.60 2.29 5.57
C GLU A 215 16.11 0.90 6.00
N LYS A 216 15.20 0.01 6.43
CA LYS A 216 15.53 -1.39 6.74
C LYS A 216 15.72 -2.21 5.47
N LEU A 217 16.74 -3.05 5.46
CA LEU A 217 17.14 -3.81 4.29
C LEU A 217 17.06 -5.33 4.51
N ILE A 218 16.74 -6.04 3.44
CA ILE A 218 16.96 -7.49 3.33
C ILE A 218 17.93 -7.80 2.21
N LYS A 219 18.71 -8.86 2.39
CA LYS A 219 19.60 -9.43 1.38
C LYS A 219 18.92 -10.60 0.71
N PHE A 220 18.74 -10.54 -0.62
CA PHE A 220 18.22 -11.66 -1.41
C PHE A 220 19.27 -12.19 -2.38
N GLY A 221 19.13 -13.41 -2.89
CA GLY A 221 19.96 -13.92 -3.98
C GLY A 221 19.87 -15.43 -4.15
N ASN A 222 20.64 -15.99 -5.08
CA ASN A 222 20.68 -17.44 -5.29
C ASN A 222 21.92 -18.15 -4.69
N SER A 223 21.79 -19.46 -4.48
CA SER A 223 22.92 -20.35 -4.14
C SER A 223 22.65 -21.80 -4.56
N ASN A 224 23.72 -22.59 -4.73
CA ASN A 224 23.69 -24.06 -4.76
C ASN A 224 24.22 -24.69 -3.45
N ASN A 225 24.77 -23.87 -2.56
CA ASN A 225 25.22 -24.26 -1.24
C ASN A 225 24.81 -23.15 -0.25
N LEU A 226 23.60 -23.28 0.28
CA LEU A 226 23.01 -22.25 1.13
C LEU A 226 23.82 -22.06 2.42
N LYS A 227 24.31 -23.15 3.02
CA LYS A 227 25.10 -23.13 4.26
C LYS A 227 26.36 -22.27 4.15
N ASN A 228 27.16 -22.50 3.10
CA ASN A 228 28.38 -21.70 2.87
C ASN A 228 28.05 -20.23 2.53
N ARG A 229 26.92 -19.99 1.85
CA ARG A 229 26.47 -18.64 1.50
C ARG A 229 26.07 -17.84 2.74
N VAL A 230 25.31 -18.46 3.66
CA VAL A 230 24.94 -17.85 4.95
C VAL A 230 26.17 -17.53 5.79
N TYR A 231 27.15 -18.45 5.86
CA TYR A 231 28.40 -18.20 6.59
C TYR A 231 29.14 -16.96 6.06
N LYS A 232 29.25 -16.82 4.73
CA LYS A 232 29.86 -15.63 4.10
C LYS A 232 29.07 -14.34 4.39
N HIS A 233 27.74 -14.42 4.41
CA HIS A 233 26.92 -13.25 4.71
C HIS A 233 27.05 -12.79 6.16
N LYS A 234 27.23 -13.72 7.11
CA LYS A 234 27.52 -13.37 8.51
C LYS A 234 28.86 -12.66 8.70
N ASP A 235 29.85 -12.91 7.85
CA ASP A 235 31.12 -12.17 7.84
C ASP A 235 31.03 -10.82 7.11
N THR A 236 30.07 -10.69 6.19
CA THR A 236 29.91 -9.50 5.35
C THR A 236 29.00 -8.45 5.98
N TYR A 237 27.86 -8.86 6.53
CA TYR A 237 26.79 -7.99 7.02
C TYR A 237 26.63 -8.07 8.54
N SER A 238 26.13 -7.00 9.14
CA SER A 238 25.82 -6.94 10.56
C SER A 238 24.59 -7.80 10.88
N ASN A 239 24.77 -8.80 11.75
CA ASN A 239 23.71 -9.69 12.24
C ASN A 239 22.82 -10.28 11.14
N PHE A 240 23.42 -10.93 10.14
CA PHE A 240 22.67 -11.61 9.10
C PHE A 240 21.87 -12.80 9.68
N TYR A 241 20.56 -12.82 9.42
CA TYR A 241 19.67 -13.94 9.73
C TYR A 241 18.93 -14.40 8.47
N LEU A 242 19.03 -15.69 8.15
CA LEU A 242 18.27 -16.28 7.06
C LEU A 242 16.78 -16.35 7.42
N VAL A 243 15.91 -15.73 6.61
CA VAL A 243 14.47 -15.74 6.85
C VAL A 243 13.79 -16.84 6.06
N ASN A 244 14.10 -16.96 4.77
CA ASN A 244 13.50 -18.00 3.94
C ASN A 244 14.39 -18.40 2.78
N ALA A 245 14.15 -19.61 2.28
CA ALA A 245 14.75 -20.12 1.06
C ALA A 245 13.74 -20.97 0.29
N PHE A 246 13.81 -20.92 -1.03
CA PHE A 246 12.94 -21.63 -1.96
C PHE A 246 13.80 -22.53 -2.84
N LYS A 247 13.45 -23.81 -2.92
CA LYS A 247 14.09 -24.75 -3.84
C LYS A 247 13.56 -24.47 -5.24
N VAL A 248 14.46 -24.35 -6.21
CA VAL A 248 14.13 -24.01 -7.60
C VAL A 248 15.07 -24.75 -8.54
N ASP A 249 14.63 -25.08 -9.75
CA ASP A 249 15.47 -25.78 -10.73
C ASP A 249 16.36 -24.84 -11.56
N ASN A 250 15.90 -23.60 -11.80
CA ASN A 250 16.64 -22.60 -12.58
C ASN A 250 16.85 -21.29 -11.81
N LYS A 251 17.74 -21.33 -10.82
CA LYS A 251 17.96 -20.24 -9.86
C LYS A 251 18.35 -18.89 -10.49
N LEU A 252 19.00 -18.90 -11.66
CA LEU A 252 19.45 -17.68 -12.36
C LEU A 252 18.28 -16.97 -13.02
N GLN A 253 17.40 -17.71 -13.70
CA GLN A 253 16.20 -17.14 -14.31
C GLN A 253 15.26 -16.58 -13.26
N ILE A 254 15.06 -17.31 -12.14
CA ILE A 254 14.23 -16.81 -11.04
C ILE A 254 14.81 -15.52 -10.45
N GLU A 255 16.12 -15.45 -10.22
CA GLU A 255 16.72 -14.22 -9.67
C GLU A 255 16.55 -13.02 -10.61
N ASN A 256 16.72 -13.22 -11.92
CA ASN A 256 16.51 -12.15 -12.90
C ASN A 256 15.03 -11.72 -12.93
N ALA A 257 14.09 -12.66 -12.90
CA ALA A 257 12.67 -12.33 -12.84
C ALA A 257 12.27 -11.60 -11.54
N ILE A 258 12.92 -11.92 -10.41
CA ILE A 258 12.76 -11.15 -9.17
C ILE A 258 13.26 -9.72 -9.36
N LYS A 259 14.41 -9.51 -10.02
CA LYS A 259 14.95 -8.17 -10.30
C LYS A 259 14.06 -7.35 -11.25
N ASP A 260 13.47 -8.01 -12.25
CA ASP A 260 12.66 -7.36 -13.28
C ASP A 260 11.22 -7.08 -12.83
N ASN A 261 10.74 -7.78 -11.80
CA ASN A 261 9.40 -7.58 -11.28
C ASN A 261 9.25 -6.17 -10.69
N LYS A 262 8.19 -5.47 -11.11
CA LYS A 262 7.91 -4.07 -10.74
C LYS A 262 7.97 -3.82 -9.22
N PHE A 263 7.44 -4.75 -8.41
CA PHE A 263 7.43 -4.63 -6.96
C PHE A 263 8.84 -4.56 -6.36
N PHE A 264 9.76 -5.37 -6.89
CA PHE A 264 11.13 -5.45 -6.40
C PHE A 264 12.02 -4.36 -6.99
N ASN A 265 11.89 -4.08 -8.29
CA ASN A 265 12.73 -3.13 -9.00
C ASN A 265 12.73 -1.74 -8.33
N GLU A 266 11.56 -1.24 -7.92
CA GLU A 266 11.41 0.04 -7.22
C GLU A 266 12.03 0.05 -5.80
N ARG A 267 12.23 -1.13 -5.20
CA ARG A 267 12.70 -1.33 -3.83
C ARG A 267 14.15 -1.78 -3.73
N ILE A 268 14.84 -2.00 -4.84
CA ILE A 268 16.26 -2.35 -4.82
C ILE A 268 17.08 -1.17 -4.28
N ARG A 269 18.00 -1.47 -3.38
CA ARG A 269 18.96 -0.54 -2.78
C ARG A 269 20.38 -1.06 -2.96
N ASN A 270 21.35 -0.17 -2.78
CA ASN A 270 22.75 -0.56 -2.74
C ASN A 270 23.45 0.07 -1.53
N ILE A 271 24.41 -0.66 -0.97
CA ILE A 271 25.25 -0.19 0.13
C ILE A 271 26.71 -0.48 -0.19
N THR A 272 27.61 0.33 0.38
CA THR A 272 29.06 0.13 0.26
C THR A 272 29.62 -0.34 1.60
N LEU A 273 30.15 -1.56 1.66
CA LEU A 273 30.78 -2.13 2.84
C LEU A 273 32.21 -2.55 2.49
N LYS A 274 33.20 -2.25 3.35
CA LYS A 274 34.61 -2.63 3.15
C LYS A 274 35.12 -2.32 1.72
N ASN A 275 34.81 -1.14 1.19
CA ASN A 275 35.11 -0.68 -0.18
C ASN A 275 34.53 -1.52 -1.33
N LYS A 276 33.49 -2.33 -1.06
CA LYS A 276 32.74 -3.10 -2.07
C LYS A 276 31.28 -2.67 -2.09
N LYS A 277 30.73 -2.49 -3.30
CA LYS A 277 29.32 -2.14 -3.51
C LYS A 277 28.48 -3.41 -3.62
N TYR A 278 27.41 -3.48 -2.82
CA TYR A 278 26.44 -4.58 -2.82
C TYR A 278 25.10 -4.07 -3.35
N ILE A 279 24.54 -4.75 -4.35
CA ILE A 279 23.36 -4.28 -5.12
C ILE A 279 22.10 -5.15 -4.93
N GLU A 280 22.25 -6.33 -4.34
CA GLU A 280 21.18 -7.31 -4.18
C GLU A 280 20.49 -7.13 -2.82
N LEU A 281 20.00 -5.91 -2.56
CA LEU A 281 19.35 -5.50 -1.31
C LEU A 281 17.98 -4.91 -1.60
N LEU A 282 17.00 -5.21 -0.76
CA LEU A 282 15.62 -4.70 -0.90
C LEU A 282 15.23 -3.93 0.35
N CYS A 283 14.61 -2.76 0.16
CA CYS A 283 13.92 -2.02 1.20
C CYS A 283 12.64 -2.77 1.61
N ILE A 284 12.50 -3.05 2.91
CA ILE A 284 11.35 -3.79 3.46
C ILE A 284 10.35 -2.89 4.19
N ASP A 285 10.55 -1.58 4.15
CA ASP A 285 9.64 -0.66 4.83
C ASP A 285 8.21 -0.83 4.27
N ASN A 286 7.27 -1.06 5.20
CA ASN A 286 5.85 -1.34 4.95
C ASN A 286 5.54 -2.64 4.19
N VAL A 287 6.43 -3.64 4.19
CA VAL A 287 6.20 -4.95 3.56
C VAL A 287 6.36 -6.07 4.59
N THR A 288 5.40 -6.99 4.64
CA THR A 288 5.48 -8.17 5.50
C THR A 288 6.25 -9.31 4.82
N PHE A 289 6.94 -10.15 5.60
CA PHE A 289 7.63 -11.33 5.06
C PHE A 289 6.65 -12.31 4.38
N SER A 290 5.39 -12.34 4.79
CA SER A 290 4.37 -13.20 4.17
C SER A 290 4.00 -12.74 2.76
N GLU A 291 3.89 -11.42 2.54
CA GLU A 291 3.65 -10.86 1.21
C GLU A 291 4.84 -11.13 0.30
N LEU A 292 6.06 -10.93 0.83
CA LEU A 292 7.29 -11.22 0.12
C LEU A 292 7.37 -12.69 -0.32
N ASP A 293 7.05 -13.62 0.58
CA ASP A 293 7.00 -15.05 0.28
C ASP A 293 5.98 -15.38 -0.81
N LYS A 294 4.81 -14.73 -0.78
CA LYS A 294 3.75 -14.93 -1.78
C LYS A 294 4.21 -14.49 -3.17
N ILE A 295 4.78 -13.29 -3.27
CA ILE A 295 5.26 -12.74 -4.56
C ILE A 295 6.39 -13.61 -5.12
N ILE A 296 7.36 -14.02 -4.29
CA ILE A 296 8.46 -14.89 -4.74
C ILE A 296 7.91 -16.24 -5.23
N LYS A 297 6.95 -16.85 -4.51
CA LYS A 297 6.30 -18.08 -4.95
C LYS A 297 5.56 -17.90 -6.27
N GLU A 298 4.83 -16.81 -6.46
CA GLU A 298 4.15 -16.51 -7.72
C GLU A 298 5.14 -16.41 -8.89
N ILE A 299 6.28 -15.73 -8.69
CA ILE A 299 7.35 -15.65 -9.71
C ILE A 299 7.90 -17.04 -10.02
N ILE A 300 8.23 -17.84 -8.99
CA ILE A 300 8.74 -19.21 -9.15
C ILE A 300 7.72 -20.05 -9.93
N THR A 301 6.46 -20.06 -9.49
CA THR A 301 5.39 -20.81 -10.16
C THR A 301 5.16 -20.33 -11.58
N SER A 302 5.41 -19.07 -11.93
CA SER A 302 5.26 -18.59 -13.31
C SER A 302 6.36 -19.07 -14.27
N ILE A 303 7.54 -19.40 -13.75
CA ILE A 303 8.73 -19.73 -14.54
C ILE A 303 9.02 -21.23 -14.53
N GLU A 304 8.69 -21.92 -13.44
CA GLU A 304 8.89 -23.36 -13.34
C GLU A 304 8.07 -24.11 -14.40
N TYR A 305 8.69 -25.14 -14.96
CA TYR A 305 8.05 -25.99 -15.95
C TYR A 305 7.03 -26.89 -15.26
N SER A 306 5.78 -26.45 -15.24
CA SER A 306 4.64 -27.26 -14.81
C SER A 306 3.76 -27.63 -16.02
N PRO A 307 3.06 -28.77 -15.98
CA PRO A 307 2.07 -29.10 -17.00
C PRO A 307 1.03 -27.99 -17.21
N GLU A 308 0.60 -27.31 -16.13
CA GLU A 308 -0.33 -26.19 -16.25
C GLU A 308 0.28 -24.98 -16.96
N ASN A 309 1.54 -24.63 -16.69
CA ASN A 309 2.22 -23.54 -17.38
C ASN A 309 2.45 -23.85 -18.85
N TYR A 310 2.80 -25.09 -19.17
CA TYR A 310 2.92 -25.53 -20.56
C TYR A 310 1.60 -25.35 -21.31
N ILE A 311 0.47 -25.74 -20.70
CA ILE A 311 -0.87 -25.53 -21.26
C ILE A 311 -1.16 -24.03 -21.46
N LYS A 312 -0.85 -23.18 -20.47
CA LYS A 312 -1.03 -21.72 -20.59
C LYS A 312 -0.20 -21.12 -21.72
N ILE A 313 1.07 -21.51 -21.85
CA ILE A 313 1.97 -21.06 -22.92
C ILE A 313 1.45 -21.53 -24.29
N LEU A 314 0.93 -22.76 -24.39
CA LEU A 314 0.31 -23.24 -25.63
C LEU A 314 -0.93 -22.42 -25.97
N GLN A 315 -1.80 -22.15 -25.00
CA GLN A 315 -2.99 -21.32 -25.20
C GLN A 315 -2.62 -19.90 -25.65
N GLU A 316 -1.64 -19.26 -25.00
CA GLU A 316 -1.17 -17.94 -25.38
C GLU A 316 -0.55 -17.94 -26.79
N ASN A 317 0.28 -18.93 -27.12
CA ASN A 317 0.83 -19.07 -28.47
C ASN A 317 -0.26 -19.27 -29.53
N THR A 318 -1.29 -20.07 -29.24
CA THR A 318 -2.42 -20.23 -30.17
C THR A 318 -3.22 -18.94 -30.33
N TYR A 319 -3.42 -18.17 -29.25
CA TYR A 319 -4.07 -16.87 -29.30
C TYR A 319 -3.25 -15.84 -30.10
N LEU A 320 -1.94 -15.76 -29.85
CA LEU A 320 -1.03 -14.87 -30.58
C LEU A 320 -0.96 -15.22 -32.07
N LYS A 321 -0.92 -16.51 -32.43
CA LYS A 321 -0.99 -16.96 -33.81
C LYS A 321 -2.28 -16.51 -34.51
N LYS A 322 -3.44 -16.71 -33.87
CA LYS A 322 -4.74 -16.21 -34.39
C LYS A 322 -4.73 -14.69 -34.57
N LYS A 323 -4.16 -13.95 -33.62
CA LYS A 323 -4.06 -12.48 -33.70
C LYS A 323 -3.17 -12.03 -34.86
N LEU A 324 -2.08 -12.76 -35.14
CA LEU A 324 -1.21 -12.52 -36.28
C LEU A 324 -1.90 -12.85 -37.61
N GLU A 325 -2.63 -13.97 -37.68
CA GLU A 325 -3.42 -14.36 -38.86
C GLU A 325 -4.46 -13.29 -39.21
N ILE A 326 -5.28 -12.85 -38.24
CA ILE A 326 -6.27 -11.78 -38.43
C ILE A 326 -5.60 -10.48 -38.91
N LYS A 327 -4.44 -10.12 -38.35
CA LYS A 327 -3.71 -8.91 -38.76
C LYS A 327 -3.17 -9.02 -40.19
N ASN A 328 -2.70 -10.19 -40.60
CA ASN A 328 -2.24 -10.44 -41.97
C ASN A 328 -3.40 -10.46 -42.98
N GLU A 329 -4.54 -11.07 -42.64
CA GLU A 329 -5.74 -11.05 -43.49
C GLU A 329 -6.24 -9.61 -43.70
N ASN A 330 -6.28 -8.80 -42.64
CA ASN A 330 -6.67 -7.39 -42.74
C ASN A 330 -5.70 -6.57 -43.62
N ASN A 331 -4.39 -6.82 -43.52
CA ASN A 331 -3.41 -6.17 -44.39
C ASN A 331 -3.58 -6.58 -45.86
N ASN A 332 -3.72 -7.88 -46.14
CA ASN A 332 -3.94 -8.39 -47.50
C ASN A 332 -5.25 -7.86 -48.11
N THR A 333 -6.30 -7.71 -47.30
CA THR A 333 -7.59 -7.14 -47.73
C THR A 333 -7.44 -5.65 -48.08
N ASN A 334 -6.71 -4.89 -47.27
CA ASN A 334 -6.43 -3.48 -47.54
C ASN A 334 -5.63 -3.30 -48.85
N ASP A 335 -4.59 -4.12 -49.07
CA ASP A 335 -3.78 -4.09 -50.29
C ASP A 335 -4.61 -4.46 -51.53
N LEU A 336 -5.51 -5.45 -51.42
CA LEU A 336 -6.42 -5.85 -52.50
C LEU A 336 -7.39 -4.73 -52.88
N ILE A 337 -7.97 -4.03 -51.89
CA ILE A 337 -8.87 -2.90 -52.13
C ILE A 337 -8.13 -1.76 -52.85
N LEU A 338 -6.89 -1.46 -52.42
CA LEU A 338 -6.04 -0.46 -53.06
C LEU A 338 -5.75 -0.82 -54.52
N LEU A 339 -5.33 -2.06 -54.80
CA LEU A 339 -5.06 -2.54 -56.15
C LEU A 339 -6.32 -2.53 -57.04
N GLN A 340 -7.47 -2.90 -56.51
CA GLN A 340 -8.74 -2.86 -57.24
C GLN A 340 -9.13 -1.43 -57.62
N SER A 341 -8.96 -0.47 -56.69
CA SER A 341 -9.24 0.94 -56.95
C SER A 341 -8.32 1.51 -58.05
N GLU A 342 -7.04 1.18 -58.01
CA GLU A 342 -6.04 1.65 -58.98
C GLU A 342 -6.26 1.01 -60.37
N ASN A 343 -6.58 -0.28 -60.41
CA ASN A 343 -6.90 -0.97 -61.67
C ASN A 343 -8.16 -0.37 -62.32
N THR A 344 -9.17 -0.04 -61.53
CA THR A 344 -10.37 0.66 -61.99
C THR A 344 -10.03 2.04 -62.58
N ARG A 345 -9.17 2.81 -61.91
CA ARG A 345 -8.67 4.10 -62.40
C ARG A 345 -7.96 3.97 -63.75
N LEU A 346 -7.08 2.99 -63.89
CA LEU A 346 -6.34 2.71 -65.14
C LEU A 346 -7.27 2.29 -66.28
N LYS A 347 -8.28 1.45 -66.01
CA LYS A 347 -9.29 1.07 -67.00
C LYS A 347 -10.04 2.29 -67.55
N VAL A 348 -10.47 3.19 -66.67
CA VAL A 348 -11.14 4.45 -67.04
C VAL A 348 -10.24 5.32 -67.92
N GLN A 349 -8.97 5.47 -67.54
CA GLN A 349 -8.00 6.25 -68.33
C GLN A 349 -7.77 5.63 -69.71
N ASN A 350 -7.66 4.31 -69.80
CA ASN A 350 -7.44 3.62 -71.06
C ASN A 350 -8.65 3.75 -72.01
N ILE A 351 -9.88 3.61 -71.50
CA ILE A 351 -11.09 3.86 -72.29
C ILE A 351 -11.14 5.32 -72.78
N LYS A 352 -10.80 6.30 -71.92
CA LYS A 352 -10.70 7.72 -72.32
C LYS A 352 -9.71 7.91 -73.48
N LEU A 353 -8.53 7.31 -73.38
CA LEU A 353 -7.51 7.39 -74.42
C LEU A 353 -7.99 6.76 -75.73
N MET A 354 -8.57 5.56 -75.67
CA MET A 354 -9.08 4.85 -76.86
C MET A 354 -10.21 5.63 -77.55
N LYS A 355 -11.17 6.19 -76.78
CA LYS A 355 -12.24 7.07 -77.32
C LYS A 355 -11.66 8.34 -77.94
N LYS A 356 -10.63 8.95 -77.33
CA LYS A 356 -9.93 10.12 -77.90
C LYS A 356 -9.26 9.77 -79.23
N ILE A 357 -8.54 8.65 -79.29
CA ILE A 357 -7.85 8.20 -80.51
C ILE A 357 -8.86 7.91 -81.63
N SER A 358 -9.98 7.25 -81.33
CA SER A 358 -11.01 6.97 -82.34
C SER A 358 -11.68 8.25 -82.86
N ALA A 359 -11.92 9.25 -82.00
CA ALA A 359 -12.47 10.54 -82.41
C ALA A 359 -11.49 11.34 -83.29
N PHE A 360 -10.19 11.35 -82.94
CA PHE A 360 -9.15 12.07 -83.68
C PHE A 360 -8.97 11.55 -85.12
N LYS A 361 -9.13 10.24 -85.35
CA LYS A 361 -9.05 9.64 -86.69
C LYS A 361 -10.22 10.00 -87.61
N ASN A 362 -11.40 10.28 -87.04
CA ASN A 362 -12.61 10.55 -87.84
C ASN A 362 -12.76 12.03 -88.21
N ASN A 363 -12.14 12.97 -87.49
CA ASN A 363 -12.16 14.39 -87.83
C ASN A 363 -10.97 15.17 -87.19
N PRO A 364 -9.98 15.67 -87.96
CA PRO A 364 -8.76 16.28 -87.41
C PRO A 364 -8.98 17.64 -86.71
N ASN A 365 -10.17 18.26 -86.84
CA ASN A 365 -10.54 19.52 -86.17
C ASN A 365 -11.52 19.35 -84.99
N TYR A 366 -11.64 18.15 -84.43
CA TYR A 366 -12.61 17.90 -83.35
C TYR A 366 -12.16 18.48 -82.00
N HIS A 367 -12.90 19.47 -81.50
CA HIS A 367 -12.75 20.00 -80.15
C HIS A 367 -13.55 19.15 -79.14
N LEU A 368 -12.97 18.96 -77.95
CA LEU A 368 -13.32 17.96 -76.94
C LEU A 368 -14.80 17.96 -76.50
N ILE A 369 -15.50 16.84 -76.69
CA ILE A 369 -16.56 16.41 -75.77
C ILE A 369 -16.07 15.14 -75.10
N ILE A 370 -15.66 15.24 -73.84
CA ILE A 370 -15.42 14.06 -73.00
C ILE A 370 -16.80 13.54 -72.59
N GLU A 371 -17.34 12.57 -73.33
CA GLU A 371 -18.50 11.82 -72.87
C GLU A 371 -18.19 11.17 -71.51
N SER A 372 -19.14 11.28 -70.58
CA SER A 372 -19.10 10.60 -69.29
C SER A 372 -18.94 9.09 -69.50
N ILE A 373 -17.90 8.49 -68.94
CA ILE A 373 -17.74 7.03 -68.93
C ILE A 373 -18.81 6.44 -68.01
N GLN A 374 -19.67 5.58 -68.58
CA GLN A 374 -20.70 4.84 -67.85
C GLN A 374 -20.06 3.72 -67.02
N LYS A 375 -20.69 3.31 -65.91
CA LYS A 375 -20.18 2.20 -65.09
C LYS A 375 -20.12 0.88 -65.87
N GLU A 376 -21.06 0.65 -66.79
CA GLU A 376 -21.07 -0.56 -67.62
C GLU A 376 -19.84 -0.68 -68.54
N ASP A 377 -19.26 0.45 -68.98
CA ASP A 377 -18.04 0.48 -69.81
C ASP A 377 -16.83 -0.08 -69.05
N ILE A 378 -16.81 0.08 -67.72
CA ILE A 378 -15.72 -0.34 -66.83
C ILE A 378 -15.88 -1.81 -66.44
N GLU A 379 -17.11 -2.25 -66.17
CA GLU A 379 -17.43 -3.64 -65.85
C GLU A 379 -17.16 -4.55 -67.06
N ASN A 380 -17.55 -4.13 -68.26
CA ASN A 380 -17.30 -4.84 -69.52
C ASN A 380 -16.07 -4.29 -70.26
N TYR A 381 -14.99 -4.02 -69.54
CA TYR A 381 -13.78 -3.38 -70.08
C TYR A 381 -13.20 -4.08 -71.31
N ILE A 382 -13.18 -5.42 -71.31
CA ILE A 382 -12.62 -6.21 -72.41
C ILE A 382 -13.47 -6.04 -73.67
N ASP A 383 -14.78 -6.15 -73.57
CA ASP A 383 -15.68 -6.03 -74.71
C ASP A 383 -15.73 -4.60 -75.22
N THR A 384 -15.76 -3.61 -74.31
CA THR A 384 -15.72 -2.18 -74.65
C THR A 384 -14.43 -1.82 -75.40
N THR A 385 -13.28 -2.29 -74.92
CA THR A 385 -12.00 -2.05 -75.61
C THR A 385 -11.90 -2.80 -76.93
N ASN A 386 -12.44 -4.01 -77.04
CA ASN A 386 -12.50 -4.75 -78.29
C ASN A 386 -13.43 -4.12 -79.32
N GLN A 387 -14.58 -3.59 -78.91
CA GLN A 387 -15.49 -2.85 -79.79
C GLN A 387 -14.86 -1.54 -80.27
N LEU A 388 -14.21 -0.78 -79.38
CA LEU A 388 -13.47 0.43 -79.76
C LEU A 388 -12.34 0.11 -80.73
N LYS A 389 -11.59 -0.98 -80.49
CA LYS A 389 -10.59 -1.49 -81.44
C LYS A 389 -11.22 -1.87 -82.77
N GLN A 390 -12.30 -2.63 -82.78
CA GLN A 390 -12.98 -3.02 -84.03
C GLN A 390 -13.45 -1.80 -84.81
N LYS A 391 -14.04 -0.78 -84.16
CA LYS A 391 -14.37 0.50 -84.80
C LYS A 391 -13.14 1.22 -85.37
N MET A 392 -11.97 1.09 -84.73
CA MET A 392 -10.70 1.60 -85.26
C MET A 392 -10.16 0.80 -86.45
N TYR A 393 -10.50 -0.49 -86.58
CA TYR A 393 -10.02 -1.40 -87.63
C TYR A 393 -11.02 -1.69 -88.76
N SER A 394 -12.30 -1.33 -88.61
CA SER A 394 -13.38 -1.67 -89.56
C SER A 394 -13.39 -0.84 -90.85
N CYS A 395 -12.41 0.04 -91.09
CA CYS A 395 -12.26 0.78 -92.35
C CYS A 395 -11.19 0.20 -93.29
N ASN A 396 -10.84 -1.08 -93.15
CA ASN A 396 -9.87 -1.74 -94.04
C ASN A 396 -10.53 -2.43 -95.22
N ILE A 397 -10.85 -1.65 -96.26
CA ILE A 397 -11.28 -2.16 -97.56
C ILE A 397 -10.08 -2.85 -98.23
N LEU A 398 -10.19 -4.17 -98.44
CA LEU A 398 -9.24 -4.98 -99.21
C LEU A 398 -9.34 -4.61 -100.70
N ASN A 399 -8.51 -3.68 -101.17
CA ASN A 399 -8.41 -3.37 -102.60
C ASN A 399 -7.28 -4.17 -103.25
N LYS A 400 -7.60 -4.88 -104.33
CA LYS A 400 -6.62 -5.54 -105.20
C LYS A 400 -6.14 -4.53 -106.23
N ASN A 401 -4.85 -4.22 -106.24
CA ASN A 401 -4.24 -3.33 -107.23
C ASN A 401 -4.16 -4.04 -108.60
N LYS A 402 -4.01 -3.25 -109.69
CA LYS A 402 -3.96 -3.76 -111.08
C LYS A 402 -2.87 -4.83 -111.33
N GLU A 403 -1.87 -4.91 -110.45
CA GLU A 403 -0.77 -5.88 -110.46
C GLU A 403 -1.05 -7.17 -109.67
N GLY A 404 -2.25 -7.32 -109.11
CA GLY A 404 -2.68 -8.54 -108.42
C GLY A 404 -2.27 -8.68 -106.95
N LYS A 405 -1.59 -7.67 -106.38
CA LYS A 405 -1.22 -7.58 -104.95
C LYS A 405 -2.39 -7.12 -104.06
N TYR A 406 -2.22 -7.14 -102.74
CA TYR A 406 -3.23 -6.75 -101.75
C TYR A 406 -2.73 -5.59 -100.87
N PHE A 407 -3.57 -4.57 -100.67
CA PHE A 407 -3.24 -3.40 -99.84
C PHE A 407 -4.01 -3.46 -98.51
N CYS A 408 -3.30 -3.51 -97.38
CA CYS A 408 -3.88 -3.52 -96.02
C CYS A 408 -3.03 -2.67 -95.07
N ASN A 409 -3.64 -1.69 -94.39
CA ASN A 409 -2.95 -0.84 -93.38
C ASN A 409 -1.61 -0.27 -93.88
N ASP A 410 -1.59 0.35 -95.07
CA ASP A 410 -0.40 0.93 -95.70
C ASP A 410 0.75 -0.05 -96.03
N ILE A 411 0.49 -1.36 -95.95
CA ILE A 411 1.43 -2.42 -96.31
C ILE A 411 0.92 -3.17 -97.55
N VAL A 412 1.83 -3.40 -98.50
CA VAL A 412 1.57 -4.18 -99.72
C VAL A 412 1.93 -5.64 -99.46
N TYR A 413 0.97 -6.53 -99.69
CA TYR A 413 1.14 -7.98 -99.57
C TYR A 413 1.06 -8.63 -100.95
N ASP A 414 1.94 -9.61 -101.20
CA ASP A 414 1.93 -10.38 -102.44
C ASP A 414 0.76 -11.38 -102.48
N SER A 415 0.30 -11.87 -101.32
CA SER A 415 -0.85 -12.76 -101.20
C SER A 415 -1.76 -12.43 -100.01
N LEU A 416 -3.04 -12.78 -100.11
CA LEU A 416 -3.98 -12.58 -99.01
C LEU A 416 -3.81 -13.61 -97.89
N ILE A 417 -3.49 -14.85 -98.27
CA ILE A 417 -3.39 -16.01 -97.40
C ILE A 417 -2.03 -16.67 -97.60
N GLY A 418 -1.29 -16.92 -96.51
CA GLY A 418 0.02 -17.57 -96.55
C GLY A 418 0.33 -18.42 -95.30
N SER A 419 1.55 -18.93 -95.23
CA SER A 419 2.04 -19.64 -94.04
C SER A 419 2.30 -18.66 -92.87
N ARG A 420 2.58 -19.19 -91.67
CA ARG A 420 2.94 -18.33 -90.51
C ARG A 420 4.19 -17.50 -90.80
N GLU A 421 5.14 -18.07 -91.53
CA GLU A 421 6.38 -17.42 -91.94
C GLU A 421 6.10 -16.29 -92.93
N ASP A 422 5.21 -16.52 -93.90
CA ASP A 422 4.81 -15.52 -94.90
C ASP A 422 4.10 -14.33 -94.25
N VAL A 423 3.25 -14.59 -93.26
CA VAL A 423 2.55 -13.55 -92.50
C VAL A 423 3.50 -12.77 -91.60
N TRP A 424 4.44 -13.46 -90.95
CA TRP A 424 5.48 -12.82 -90.12
C TRP A 424 6.41 -11.92 -90.93
N ASN A 425 6.76 -12.35 -92.14
CA ASN A 425 7.63 -11.61 -93.06
C ASN A 425 6.87 -10.62 -93.96
N CYS A 426 5.59 -10.35 -93.67
CA CYS A 426 4.74 -9.42 -94.42
C CYS A 426 4.56 -9.77 -95.91
N LYS A 427 4.78 -11.02 -96.34
CA LYS A 427 4.46 -11.48 -97.70
C LYS A 427 2.97 -11.77 -97.86
N ALA A 428 2.33 -12.26 -96.81
CA ALA A 428 0.90 -12.54 -96.76
C ALA A 428 0.21 -11.75 -95.65
N TYR A 429 -1.06 -11.34 -95.86
CA TYR A 429 -1.79 -10.58 -94.85
C TYR A 429 -2.21 -11.43 -93.65
N LYS A 430 -2.77 -12.63 -93.89
CA LYS A 430 -3.24 -13.55 -92.85
C LYS A 430 -2.94 -15.00 -93.17
N THR A 431 -3.03 -15.87 -92.16
CA THR A 431 -2.96 -17.33 -92.37
C THR A 431 -4.32 -17.89 -92.81
N SER A 432 -4.36 -19.15 -93.24
CA SER A 432 -5.63 -19.85 -93.54
C SER A 432 -6.58 -19.90 -92.34
N GLY A 433 -6.03 -19.88 -91.12
CA GLY A 433 -6.80 -19.79 -89.87
C GLY A 433 -7.13 -18.35 -89.42
N GLY A 434 -6.91 -17.35 -90.27
CA GLY A 434 -7.29 -15.95 -90.00
C GLY A 434 -6.31 -15.14 -89.13
N LEU A 435 -5.21 -15.73 -88.65
CA LEU A 435 -4.22 -15.02 -87.83
C LEU A 435 -3.39 -14.03 -88.64
N ILE A 436 -3.19 -12.83 -88.11
CA ILE A 436 -2.33 -11.77 -88.68
C ILE A 436 -0.99 -11.69 -87.93
N LYS A 437 -0.03 -10.90 -88.42
CA LYS A 437 1.33 -10.80 -87.86
C LYS A 437 1.33 -10.50 -86.36
N GLU A 438 0.43 -9.64 -85.91
CA GLU A 438 0.27 -9.24 -84.51
C GLU A 438 -0.17 -10.38 -83.58
N ASP A 439 -0.74 -11.45 -84.11
CA ASP A 439 -1.17 -12.64 -83.35
C ASP A 439 -0.03 -13.62 -83.08
N PHE A 440 1.18 -13.36 -83.60
CA PHE A 440 2.34 -14.22 -83.44
C PHE A 440 3.38 -13.64 -82.48
N ILE A 441 4.16 -14.53 -81.86
CA ILE A 441 5.38 -14.25 -81.10
C ILE A 441 6.45 -15.27 -81.45
N LEU A 442 7.72 -14.90 -81.25
CA LEU A 442 8.81 -15.86 -81.26
C LEU A 442 8.90 -16.53 -79.90
N ASN A 443 8.95 -17.85 -79.87
CA ASN A 443 9.26 -18.58 -78.65
C ASN A 443 10.76 -18.53 -78.34
N HIS A 444 11.18 -19.06 -77.19
CA HIS A 444 12.60 -19.14 -76.78
C HIS A 444 13.51 -19.90 -77.76
N LYS A 445 12.94 -20.68 -78.70
CA LYS A 445 13.67 -21.39 -79.76
C LYS A 445 13.62 -20.66 -81.11
N GLY A 446 13.17 -19.40 -81.13
CA GLY A 446 13.06 -18.59 -82.36
C GLY A 446 11.97 -19.04 -83.33
N LYS A 447 11.01 -19.88 -82.91
CA LYS A 447 9.88 -20.31 -83.76
C LYS A 447 8.69 -19.38 -83.61
N ILE A 448 8.06 -19.05 -84.74
CA ILE A 448 6.84 -18.24 -84.79
C ILE A 448 5.65 -19.08 -84.29
N VAL A 449 5.07 -18.68 -83.16
CA VAL A 449 3.92 -19.34 -82.52
C VAL A 449 2.79 -18.34 -82.27
N SER A 450 1.55 -18.82 -82.23
CA SER A 450 0.40 -17.95 -81.91
C SER A 450 0.45 -17.52 -80.42
N LYS A 451 0.26 -16.23 -80.16
CA LYS A 451 0.15 -15.64 -78.81
C LYS A 451 -0.89 -16.35 -77.97
N LYS A 452 -2.09 -16.58 -78.52
CA LYS A 452 -3.19 -17.25 -77.82
C LYS A 452 -2.79 -18.67 -77.37
N LYS A 453 -2.12 -19.41 -78.26
CA LYS A 453 -1.63 -20.76 -77.93
C LYS A 453 -0.55 -20.70 -76.85
N SER A 454 0.42 -19.79 -76.96
CA SER A 454 1.48 -19.62 -75.96
C SER A 454 0.95 -19.25 -74.57
N ILE A 455 -0.06 -18.38 -74.49
CA ILE A 455 -0.69 -18.01 -73.22
C ILE A 455 -1.45 -19.20 -72.64
N SER A 456 -2.23 -19.93 -73.45
CA SER A 456 -2.96 -21.11 -72.99
C SER A 456 -2.05 -22.22 -72.47
N GLU A 457 -0.87 -22.40 -73.07
CA GLU A 457 0.13 -23.38 -72.60
C GLU A 457 0.71 -23.00 -71.23
N TYR A 458 0.81 -21.69 -70.94
CA TYR A 458 1.24 -21.18 -69.64
C TYR A 458 0.13 -21.31 -68.57
N THR A 459 -1.12 -20.95 -68.90
CA THR A 459 -2.25 -21.00 -67.97
C THR A 459 -2.62 -22.43 -67.55
N ILE A 460 -2.45 -23.41 -68.43
CA ILE A 460 -2.76 -24.82 -68.16
C ILE A 460 -1.58 -25.52 -67.46
N ASP A 461 -0.45 -24.83 -67.23
CA ASP A 461 0.77 -25.37 -66.61
C ASP A 461 1.19 -26.72 -67.21
N ARG A 462 1.01 -26.85 -68.53
CA ARG A 462 1.10 -28.13 -69.26
C ARG A 462 2.50 -28.76 -69.15
N PHE A 463 3.52 -27.93 -68.92
CA PHE A 463 4.90 -28.36 -68.69
C PHE A 463 5.15 -28.95 -67.30
N LYS A 464 4.36 -28.58 -66.27
CA LYS A 464 4.34 -29.28 -64.98
C LYS A 464 3.56 -30.57 -65.06
N LEU A 465 2.39 -30.55 -65.73
CA LEU A 465 1.52 -31.73 -65.89
C LEU A 465 2.18 -32.87 -66.69
N HIS A 466 3.10 -32.56 -67.61
CA HIS A 466 3.83 -33.56 -68.40
C HIS A 466 5.34 -33.64 -68.11
N GLY A 467 5.80 -33.12 -66.95
CA GLY A 467 7.06 -33.53 -66.32
C GLY A 467 8.36 -33.15 -67.03
N ILE A 468 8.49 -31.96 -67.64
CA ILE A 468 9.73 -31.56 -68.34
C ILE A 468 10.70 -30.72 -67.47
N ASN A 469 10.32 -30.35 -66.24
CA ASN A 469 11.23 -29.67 -65.30
C ASN A 469 11.26 -30.38 -63.93
N THR A 470 11.89 -31.55 -63.87
CA THR A 470 12.54 -32.00 -62.63
C THR A 470 13.95 -31.45 -62.60
N THR A 471 14.10 -30.18 -62.25
CA THR A 471 15.38 -29.67 -61.72
C THR A 471 15.40 -29.96 -60.23
N THR A 472 16.16 -31.00 -59.90
CA THR A 472 16.73 -31.28 -58.59
C THR A 472 17.34 -30.02 -57.96
N GLN A 473 16.83 -29.64 -56.79
CA GLN A 473 17.61 -29.12 -55.66
C GLN A 473 16.88 -29.44 -54.36
#